data_AF-A0A433CWL4-F1
#
_entry.id   AF-A0A433CWL4-F1
#
_cell.length_a   1.000
_cell.length_b   1.000
_cell.length_c   1.000
_cell.angle_alpha   90.00
_cell.angle_beta   90.00
_cell.angle_gamma   90.00
#
_symmetry.space_group_name_H-M   'P 1'
#
loop_
_entity.id
_entity.type
_entity.pdbx_description
1 polymer ?
#
loop_
_entity_poly.entity_id
_entity_poly.type
_entity_poly.pdbx_seq_one_letter_code
_entity_poly.pdbx_strand_id
1 'polypeptide(L)'
;MVRLQRNDNEAISRANQQMHGIRITVMLAPLSALRNGYYCPSGRDPTVRIDIPPPSQHSEQFSSAALPPASTASYDRTSVSVIKQDCLLAALNMKERGLRPVVLIVASVCDDLDDPTNQRRPTYPIAEFGGIYTPDITIFRDSEDSGYVFRQVPFTVDFVAVAAYRYVT
;
A
#
# COMPACT_ATOMS: atom_id res chain seq x y z
N MET A 1 -6.56 -32.04 -14.45
CA MET A 1 -5.40 -31.38 -15.07
C MET A 1 -5.88 -30.66 -16.32
N VAL A 2 -6.19 -29.37 -16.22
CA VAL A 2 -6.72 -28.57 -17.35
C VAL A 2 -5.53 -28.08 -18.16
N ARG A 3 -5.43 -28.51 -19.42
CA ARG A 3 -4.34 -28.16 -20.33
C ARG A 3 -4.75 -26.89 -21.09
N LEU A 4 -4.23 -25.74 -20.66
CA LEU A 4 -4.43 -24.45 -21.33
C LEU A 4 -3.86 -24.53 -22.76
N GLN A 5 -4.62 -24.07 -23.75
CA GLN A 5 -4.17 -24.08 -25.15
C GLN A 5 -3.20 -22.92 -25.40
N ARG A 6 -2.33 -23.05 -26.40
CA ARG A 6 -1.28 -22.06 -26.74
C ARG A 6 -1.83 -20.64 -26.95
N ASN A 7 -3.06 -20.51 -27.44
CA ASN A 7 -3.73 -19.22 -27.65
C ASN A 7 -4.13 -18.55 -26.32
N ASP A 8 -4.45 -19.32 -25.29
CA ASP A 8 -4.81 -18.80 -23.96
C ASP A 8 -3.56 -18.18 -23.30
N ASN A 9 -2.40 -18.81 -23.47
CA ASN A 9 -1.13 -18.30 -22.94
C ASN A 9 -0.69 -16.98 -23.61
N GLU A 10 -0.91 -16.82 -24.92
CA GLU A 10 -0.62 -15.56 -25.60
C GLU A 10 -1.59 -14.44 -25.20
N ALA A 11 -2.87 -14.74 -25.01
CA ALA A 11 -3.85 -13.78 -24.52
C ALA A 11 -3.54 -13.32 -23.09
N ILE A 12 -3.18 -14.27 -22.20
CA ILE A 12 -2.73 -13.97 -20.83
C ILE A 12 -1.45 -13.12 -20.85
N SER A 13 -0.49 -13.42 -21.73
CA SER A 13 0.75 -12.64 -21.86
C SER A 13 0.48 -11.19 -22.28
N ARG A 14 -0.39 -10.96 -23.27
CA ARG A 14 -0.77 -9.61 -23.70
C ARG A 14 -1.54 -8.85 -22.61
N ALA A 15 -2.46 -9.53 -21.92
CA ALA A 15 -3.18 -8.95 -20.78
C ALA A 15 -2.20 -8.53 -19.67
N ASN A 16 -1.22 -9.38 -19.35
CA ASN A 16 -0.19 -9.06 -18.36
C ASN A 16 0.70 -7.88 -18.79
N GLN A 17 1.06 -7.78 -20.07
CA GLN A 17 1.81 -6.63 -20.60
C GLN A 17 1.01 -5.32 -20.53
N GLN A 18 -0.28 -5.37 -20.85
CA GLN A 18 -1.17 -4.21 -20.74
C GLN A 18 -1.33 -3.78 -19.28
N MET A 19 -1.51 -4.74 -18.37
CA MET A 19 -1.56 -4.48 -16.92
C MET A 19 -0.24 -3.93 -16.38
N HIS A 20 0.90 -4.39 -16.90
CA HIS A 20 2.20 -3.83 -16.54
C HIS A 20 2.30 -2.36 -16.95
N GLY A 21 1.88 -2.00 -18.17
CA GLY A 21 1.82 -0.61 -18.62
C GLY A 21 0.94 0.27 -17.73
N ILE A 22 -0.25 -0.22 -17.35
CA ILE A 22 -1.15 0.47 -16.42
C ILE A 22 -0.46 0.68 -15.07
N ARG A 23 0.19 -0.35 -14.51
CA ARG A 23 0.90 -0.25 -13.22
C ARG A 23 2.02 0.78 -13.24
N ILE A 24 2.77 0.89 -14.35
CA ILE A 24 3.78 1.94 -14.51
C ILE A 24 3.12 3.32 -14.48
N THR A 25 2.04 3.53 -15.22
CA THR A 25 1.31 4.81 -15.23
C THR A 25 0.76 5.15 -13.84
N VAL A 26 0.19 4.16 -13.16
CA VAL A 26 -0.34 4.28 -11.79
C VAL A 26 0.75 4.57 -10.78
N MET A 27 2.00 4.18 -11.02
CA MET A 27 3.14 4.54 -10.17
C MET A 27 3.67 5.95 -10.47
N LEU A 28 3.82 6.32 -11.74
CA LEU A 28 4.43 7.59 -12.15
C LEU A 28 3.53 8.80 -11.91
N ALA A 29 2.23 8.68 -12.13
CA ALA A 29 1.32 9.81 -12.01
C ALA A 29 1.15 10.30 -10.54
N PRO A 30 1.07 9.45 -9.50
CA PRO A 30 1.15 9.88 -8.11
C PRO A 30 2.46 10.55 -7.75
N LEU A 31 3.60 10.09 -8.27
CA LEU A 31 4.89 10.75 -8.04
C LEU A 31 4.90 12.18 -8.59
N SER A 32 4.32 12.39 -9.78
CA SER A 32 4.14 13.74 -10.32
C SER A 32 3.21 14.59 -9.44
N ALA A 33 2.11 14.02 -8.94
CA ALA A 33 1.19 14.73 -8.06
C ALA A 33 1.85 15.15 -6.74
N LEU A 34 2.63 14.26 -6.11
CA LEU A 34 3.40 14.57 -4.90
C LEU A 34 4.41 15.68 -5.13
N ARG A 35 5.10 15.68 -6.28
CA ARG A 35 6.03 16.77 -6.63
C ARG A 35 5.34 18.12 -6.84
N ASN A 36 4.11 18.10 -7.36
CA ASN A 36 3.33 19.31 -7.59
C ASN A 36 2.57 19.78 -6.33
N GLY A 37 2.41 18.92 -5.33
CA GLY A 37 1.61 19.18 -4.13
C GLY A 37 0.10 19.06 -4.35
N TYR A 38 -0.36 18.69 -5.55
CA TYR A 38 -1.78 18.54 -5.88
C TYR A 38 -1.99 17.50 -6.99
N TYR A 39 -3.25 17.08 -7.16
CA TYR A 39 -3.68 16.25 -8.30
C TYR A 39 -5.02 16.72 -8.87
N CYS A 40 -5.30 16.33 -10.11
CA CYS A 40 -6.58 16.58 -10.77
C CYS A 40 -7.40 15.28 -10.75
N PRO A 41 -8.59 15.27 -10.13
CA PRO A 41 -9.38 14.06 -10.01
C PRO A 41 -10.06 13.69 -11.32
N SER A 42 -10.31 12.39 -11.53
CA SER A 42 -10.88 11.90 -12.79
C SER A 42 -12.37 12.27 -12.90
N GLY A 43 -12.83 12.67 -14.09
CA GLY A 43 -14.25 12.85 -14.40
C GLY A 43 -14.89 14.20 -14.03
N ARG A 44 -14.12 15.22 -13.65
CA ARG A 44 -14.58 16.62 -13.46
C ARG A 44 -13.77 17.60 -14.30
N ASP A 45 -14.15 18.88 -14.23
CA ASP A 45 -13.42 20.01 -14.80
C ASP A 45 -11.91 19.88 -14.52
N PRO A 46 -11.06 19.83 -15.56
CA PRO A 46 -9.61 19.65 -15.43
C PRO A 46 -8.92 20.81 -14.67
N THR A 47 -9.63 21.91 -14.40
CA THR A 47 -9.13 23.03 -13.59
C THR A 47 -9.20 22.77 -12.09
N VAL A 48 -9.98 21.79 -11.63
CA VAL A 48 -10.09 21.44 -10.20
C VAL A 48 -8.79 20.77 -9.76
N ARG A 49 -8.14 21.40 -8.78
CA ARG A 49 -6.93 20.89 -8.13
C ARG A 49 -7.27 20.53 -6.69
N ILE A 50 -6.92 19.31 -6.30
CA ILE A 50 -7.01 18.86 -4.91
C ILE A 50 -5.60 18.84 -4.36
N ASP A 51 -5.36 19.66 -3.34
CA ASP A 51 -4.08 19.70 -2.63
C ASP A 51 -3.86 18.40 -1.87
N ILE A 52 -2.62 17.92 -1.90
CA ILE A 52 -2.18 16.78 -1.10
C ILE A 52 -1.61 17.38 0.18
N PRO A 53 -2.28 17.18 1.33
CA PRO A 53 -1.77 17.71 2.58
C PRO A 53 -0.42 17.05 2.90
N PRO A 54 0.52 17.80 3.50
CA PRO A 54 1.73 17.20 4.03
C PRO A 54 1.35 16.17 5.12
N PRO A 55 2.19 15.16 5.38
CA PRO A 55 1.99 14.25 6.50
C PRO A 55 1.81 15.05 7.80
N SER A 56 0.75 14.74 8.56
CA SER A 56 0.47 15.42 9.83
C SER A 56 1.50 15.10 10.91
N GLN A 57 2.17 13.94 10.79
CA GLN A 57 3.09 13.38 11.76
C GLN A 57 4.23 12.61 11.05
N HIS A 58 5.34 12.44 11.75
CA HIS A 58 6.49 11.71 11.24
C HIS A 58 6.26 10.20 11.29
N SER A 59 6.90 9.47 10.39
CA SER A 59 6.98 8.00 10.50
C SER A 59 7.93 7.61 11.62
N GLU A 60 7.56 6.56 12.36
CA GLU A 60 8.35 6.03 13.46
C GLU A 60 8.85 4.63 13.10
N GLN A 61 10.16 4.39 13.29
CA GLN A 61 10.73 3.06 13.20
C GLN A 61 10.67 2.40 14.57
N PHE A 62 10.18 1.17 14.62
CA PHE A 62 10.23 0.35 15.81
C PHE A 62 11.09 -0.89 15.54
N SER A 63 11.95 -1.21 16.50
CA SER A 63 12.71 -2.46 16.53
C SER A 63 12.00 -3.48 17.42
N SER A 64 12.64 -4.62 17.67
CA SER A 64 12.19 -5.64 18.62
C SER A 64 12.19 -5.20 20.09
N ALA A 65 12.29 -3.90 20.35
CA ALA A 65 12.13 -3.34 21.67
C ALA A 65 10.81 -3.82 22.30
N ALA A 66 10.81 -3.94 23.63
CA ALA A 66 9.64 -4.35 24.38
C ALA A 66 8.45 -3.47 23.97
N LEU A 67 7.41 -4.10 23.40
CA LEU A 67 6.15 -3.42 23.11
C LEU A 67 5.71 -2.68 24.37
N PRO A 68 5.14 -1.46 24.25
CA PRO A 68 4.53 -0.81 25.40
C PRO A 68 3.54 -1.80 26.05
N PRO A 69 3.40 -1.76 27.39
CA PRO A 69 2.50 -2.66 28.09
C PRO A 69 1.14 -2.64 27.41
N ALA A 70 0.58 -3.83 27.16
CA ALA A 70 -0.69 -3.97 26.47
C ALA A 70 -1.72 -3.07 27.14
N SER A 71 -2.52 -2.37 26.31
CA SER A 71 -3.57 -1.51 26.82
C SER A 71 -4.44 -2.29 27.80
N THR A 72 -4.66 -1.71 28.98
CA THR A 72 -5.60 -2.25 29.97
C THR A 72 -7.05 -1.97 29.61
N ALA A 73 -7.30 -1.30 28.48
CA ALA A 73 -8.64 -1.09 27.95
C ALA A 73 -9.31 -2.45 27.70
N SER A 74 -10.42 -2.68 28.39
CA SER A 74 -11.28 -3.82 28.16
C SER A 74 -12.22 -3.49 27.00
N TYR A 75 -12.27 -4.39 26.02
CA TYR A 75 -13.24 -4.33 24.93
C TYR A 75 -14.15 -5.54 25.03
N ASP A 76 -15.45 -5.32 24.88
CA ASP A 76 -16.45 -6.40 25.07
C ASP A 76 -16.32 -7.51 24.02
N ARG A 77 -15.82 -7.19 22.81
CA ARG A 77 -15.75 -8.15 21.69
C ARG A 77 -14.78 -7.74 20.59
N THR A 78 -13.99 -8.71 20.13
CA THR A 78 -13.24 -8.63 18.85
C THR A 78 -14.04 -9.31 17.75
N SER A 79 -14.16 -8.66 16.58
CA SER A 79 -14.77 -9.25 15.39
C SER A 79 -13.71 -9.50 14.33
N VAL A 80 -13.69 -10.70 13.76
CA VAL A 80 -12.76 -11.10 12.70
C VAL A 80 -13.57 -11.51 11.47
N SER A 81 -13.17 -11.01 10.31
CA SER A 81 -13.84 -11.29 9.04
C SER A 81 -12.82 -11.41 7.90
N VAL A 82 -13.06 -12.35 6.99
CA VAL A 82 -12.31 -12.47 5.73
C VAL A 82 -13.18 -11.89 4.62
N ILE A 83 -12.67 -10.85 3.96
CA ILE A 83 -13.41 -10.09 2.96
C ILE A 83 -12.59 -10.11 1.66
N LYS A 84 -13.23 -10.41 0.54
CA LYS A 84 -12.62 -10.34 -0.80
C LYS A 84 -12.68 -8.89 -1.30
N GLN A 85 -11.77 -8.04 -0.83
CA GLN A 85 -11.74 -6.61 -1.14
C GLN A 85 -10.31 -6.05 -1.03
N ASP A 86 -10.02 -4.97 -1.76
CA ASP A 86 -8.80 -4.17 -1.58
C ASP A 86 -8.69 -3.61 -0.16
N CYS A 87 -7.47 -3.59 0.40
CA CYS A 87 -7.24 -3.21 1.79
C CYS A 87 -7.55 -1.72 2.06
N LEU A 88 -7.35 -0.83 1.09
CA LEU A 88 -7.66 0.59 1.22
C LEU A 88 -9.17 0.83 1.16
N LEU A 89 -9.90 0.07 0.35
CA LEU A 89 -11.36 0.14 0.35
C LEU A 89 -11.94 -0.43 1.66
N ALA A 90 -11.38 -1.51 2.19
CA ALA A 90 -11.78 -2.03 3.50
C ALA A 90 -11.53 -1.00 4.61
N ALA A 91 -10.37 -0.32 4.59
CA ALA A 91 -10.08 0.77 5.51
C ALA A 91 -11.05 1.95 5.36
N LEU A 92 -11.38 2.35 4.14
CA LEU A 92 -12.38 3.39 3.90
C LEU A 92 -13.74 3.04 4.51
N ASN A 93 -14.24 1.82 4.27
CA ASN A 93 -15.49 1.32 4.86
C ASN A 93 -15.47 1.35 6.40
N MET A 94 -14.31 1.04 7.02
CA MET A 94 -14.15 1.14 8.48
C MET A 94 -14.18 2.60 8.94
N LYS A 95 -13.56 3.51 8.19
CA LYS A 95 -13.52 4.94 8.50
C LYS A 95 -14.91 5.58 8.39
N GLU A 96 -15.70 5.21 7.39
CA GLU A 96 -17.10 5.65 7.24
C GLU A 96 -17.99 5.21 8.41
N ARG A 97 -17.62 4.12 9.10
CA ARG A 97 -18.26 3.67 10.35
C ARG A 97 -17.73 4.38 11.60
N GLY A 98 -16.87 5.38 11.46
CA GLY A 98 -16.27 6.12 12.57
C GLY A 98 -15.09 5.42 13.26
N LEU A 99 -14.50 4.39 12.63
CA LEU A 99 -13.32 3.70 13.16
C LEU A 99 -12.02 4.35 12.70
N ARG A 100 -10.91 4.06 13.40
CA ARG A 100 -9.53 4.46 13.02
C ARG A 100 -8.76 3.22 12.54
N PRO A 101 -8.87 2.84 11.25
CA PRO A 101 -8.23 1.65 10.72
C PRO A 101 -6.71 1.83 10.58
N VAL A 102 -5.98 0.73 10.76
CA VAL A 102 -4.54 0.61 10.46
C VAL A 102 -4.38 -0.48 9.40
N VAL A 103 -3.62 -0.19 8.35
CA VAL A 103 -3.37 -1.13 7.25
C VAL A 103 -1.97 -1.71 7.36
N LEU A 104 -1.87 -3.04 7.35
CA LEU A 104 -0.60 -3.74 7.29
C LEU A 104 -0.05 -3.72 5.85
N ILE A 105 1.15 -3.20 5.68
CA ILE A 105 1.94 -3.30 4.45
C ILE A 105 2.94 -4.43 4.63
N VAL A 106 2.87 -5.41 3.74
CA VAL A 106 3.95 -6.38 3.57
C VAL A 106 5.05 -5.72 2.76
N ALA A 107 6.11 -5.36 3.46
CA ALA A 107 7.26 -4.66 2.90
C ALA A 107 8.25 -5.69 2.33
N SER A 108 8.65 -5.52 1.07
CA SER A 108 9.67 -6.38 0.47
C SER A 108 11.04 -6.03 1.03
N VAL A 109 11.66 -6.94 1.78
CA VAL A 109 13.08 -6.82 2.10
C VAL A 109 13.85 -6.91 0.77
N CYS A 110 14.63 -5.88 0.45
CA CYS A 110 15.62 -6.01 -0.62
C CYS A 110 16.73 -6.95 -0.16
N ASP A 111 16.52 -8.25 -0.35
CA ASP A 111 17.57 -9.26 -0.20
C ASP A 111 18.28 -9.46 -1.55
N ASP A 112 19.30 -8.65 -1.82
CA ASP A 112 20.39 -9.04 -2.73
C ASP A 112 21.38 -9.91 -1.93
N LEU A 113 20.96 -11.12 -1.50
CA LEU A 113 21.80 -11.99 -0.66
C LEU A 113 22.76 -12.91 -1.43
N ASP A 114 22.91 -12.78 -2.76
CA ASP A 114 23.77 -13.68 -3.56
C ASP A 114 24.82 -12.99 -4.46
N ASP A 115 25.05 -11.67 -4.37
CA ASP A 115 26.17 -11.01 -5.08
C ASP A 115 27.30 -10.60 -4.10
N PRO A 116 28.38 -11.39 -3.99
CA PRO A 116 29.52 -11.08 -3.11
C PRO A 116 30.32 -9.84 -3.56
N THR A 117 30.03 -9.24 -4.72
CA THR A 117 30.77 -8.09 -5.26
C THR A 117 30.05 -6.75 -5.11
N ASN A 118 28.78 -6.74 -4.69
CA ASN A 118 28.00 -5.52 -4.57
C ASN A 118 28.28 -4.79 -3.24
N GLN A 119 29.18 -3.79 -3.27
CA GLN A 119 29.50 -2.92 -2.13
C GLN A 119 28.41 -1.89 -1.80
N ARG A 120 27.32 -1.83 -2.56
CA ARG A 120 26.15 -1.00 -2.24
C ARG A 120 25.10 -1.89 -1.62
N ARG A 121 25.18 -2.08 -0.30
CA ARG A 121 24.10 -2.67 0.48
C ARG A 121 23.12 -1.57 0.86
N PRO A 122 21.98 -1.36 0.15
CA PRO A 122 20.85 -0.78 0.83
C PRO A 122 20.36 -1.87 1.78
N THR A 123 20.89 -1.90 3.01
CA THR A 123 20.21 -2.61 4.10
C THR A 123 18.80 -2.06 4.09
N TYR A 124 17.84 -2.89 3.74
CA TYR A 124 16.44 -2.52 3.76
C TYR A 124 16.16 -1.86 5.13
N PRO A 125 15.52 -0.68 5.18
CA PRO A 125 15.57 0.18 6.37
C PRO A 125 14.76 -0.34 7.57
N ILE A 126 14.32 -1.60 7.52
CA ILE A 126 13.53 -2.26 8.54
C ILE A 126 14.35 -3.43 9.09
N ALA A 127 14.58 -3.42 10.40
CA ALA A 127 15.23 -4.54 11.09
C ALA A 127 14.41 -5.84 10.92
N GLU A 128 15.08 -7.00 11.04
CA GLU A 128 14.44 -8.33 10.91
C GLU A 128 13.16 -8.47 11.76
N PHE A 129 13.21 -7.97 12.99
CA PHE A 129 12.08 -7.90 13.92
C PHE A 129 11.67 -6.44 14.16
N GLY A 130 11.44 -5.69 13.09
CA GLY A 130 11.06 -4.28 13.16
C GLY A 130 9.94 -3.92 12.19
N GLY A 131 9.54 -2.67 12.24
CA GLY A 131 8.59 -2.10 11.30
C GLY A 131 8.60 -0.58 11.30
N ILE A 132 7.81 -0.02 10.40
CA ILE A 132 7.61 1.42 10.27
C ILE A 132 6.13 1.69 10.49
N TYR A 133 5.81 2.49 11.50
CA TYR A 133 4.48 3.06 11.66
C TYR A 133 4.43 4.41 10.98
N THR A 134 3.46 4.61 10.09
CA THR A 134 3.26 5.89 9.41
C THR A 134 1.80 6.32 9.56
N PRO A 135 1.53 7.30 10.44
CA PRO A 135 0.18 7.82 10.65
C PRO A 135 -0.29 8.72 9.49
N ASP A 136 -1.61 8.83 9.34
CA ASP A 136 -2.29 9.85 8.53
C ASP A 136 -1.83 9.95 7.06
N ILE A 137 -1.50 8.82 6.43
CA ILE A 137 -1.17 8.81 5.00
C ILE A 137 -2.40 9.12 4.16
N THR A 138 -2.25 10.09 3.25
CA THR A 138 -3.32 10.49 2.34
C THR A 138 -3.46 9.51 1.19
N ILE A 139 -4.64 8.90 1.07
CA ILE A 139 -5.06 8.07 -0.04
C ILE A 139 -5.87 8.91 -1.01
N PHE A 140 -5.32 9.09 -2.21
CA PHE A 140 -5.91 9.90 -3.28
C PHE A 140 -6.11 9.11 -4.59
N ARG A 141 -5.83 7.79 -4.56
CA ARG A 141 -6.12 6.85 -5.64
C ARG A 141 -7.19 5.87 -5.20
N ASP A 142 -8.00 5.45 -6.15
CA ASP A 142 -9.00 4.40 -5.96
C ASP A 142 -8.42 3.02 -6.30
N SER A 143 -9.22 1.97 -6.14
CA SER A 143 -8.84 0.56 -6.32
C SER A 143 -8.57 0.17 -7.78
N GLU A 144 -7.96 -1.00 -7.98
CA GLU A 144 -7.73 -1.59 -9.32
C GLU A 144 -9.03 -1.74 -10.13
N ASP A 145 -10.12 -2.13 -9.48
CA ASP A 145 -11.44 -2.31 -10.11
C ASP A 145 -11.98 -1.01 -10.75
N SER A 146 -11.54 0.15 -10.24
CA SER A 146 -11.86 1.47 -10.79
C SER A 146 -10.82 2.00 -11.79
N GLY A 147 -9.78 1.22 -12.09
CA GLY A 147 -8.65 1.65 -12.91
C GLY A 147 -7.68 2.60 -12.19
N TYR A 148 -7.66 2.56 -10.85
CA TYR A 148 -6.85 3.45 -10.00
C TYR A 148 -7.08 4.93 -10.26
N VAL A 149 -8.33 5.36 -10.49
CA VAL A 149 -8.63 6.78 -10.74
C VAL A 149 -8.25 7.66 -9.56
N PHE A 150 -7.96 8.94 -9.83
CA PHE A 150 -7.76 9.93 -8.77
C PHE A 150 -9.09 10.24 -8.08
N ARG A 151 -9.12 10.18 -6.75
CA ARG A 151 -10.33 10.34 -5.93
C ARG A 151 -10.77 11.80 -5.89
N GLN A 152 -12.08 12.03 -5.82
CA GLN A 152 -12.60 13.39 -5.58
C GLN A 152 -12.46 13.82 -4.11
N VAL A 153 -12.51 12.84 -3.20
CA VAL A 153 -12.36 13.05 -1.76
C VAL A 153 -11.27 12.09 -1.28
N PRO A 154 -10.06 12.62 -0.99
CA PRO A 154 -9.02 11.81 -0.39
C PRO A 154 -9.37 11.49 1.07
N PHE A 155 -8.78 10.43 1.61
CA PHE A 155 -8.94 10.08 3.01
C PHE A 155 -7.60 9.68 3.61
N THR A 156 -7.43 9.90 4.92
CA THR A 156 -6.23 9.45 5.63
C THR A 156 -6.38 8.04 6.19
N VAL A 157 -5.28 7.29 6.27
CA VAL A 157 -5.21 5.99 6.93
C VAL A 157 -3.83 5.80 7.53
N ASP A 158 -3.75 5.05 8.62
CA ASP A 158 -2.46 4.70 9.22
C ASP A 158 -1.92 3.43 8.57
N PHE A 159 -0.61 3.35 8.41
CA PHE A 159 0.07 2.16 7.93
C PHE A 159 1.08 1.62 8.94
N VAL A 160 1.21 0.30 8.93
CA VAL A 160 2.31 -0.43 9.57
C VAL A 160 2.99 -1.25 8.51
N ALA A 161 4.25 -0.95 8.21
CA ALA A 161 5.07 -1.73 7.29
C ALA A 161 5.98 -2.68 8.05
N VAL A 162 5.93 -3.97 7.72
CA VAL A 162 6.78 -5.01 8.29
C VAL A 162 7.34 -5.91 7.20
N ALA A 163 8.53 -6.45 7.44
CA ALA A 163 9.12 -7.47 6.57
C ALA A 163 8.34 -8.79 6.69
N ALA A 164 7.98 -9.40 5.55
CA ALA A 164 7.52 -10.78 5.55
C ALA A 164 8.68 -11.74 5.28
N TYR A 165 8.71 -12.86 6.00
CA TYR A 165 9.66 -13.92 5.75
C TYR A 165 9.33 -14.62 4.42
N ARG A 166 10.34 -14.72 3.55
CA ARG A 166 10.25 -15.56 2.35
C ARG A 166 10.41 -17.02 2.77
N TYR A 167 9.31 -17.77 2.72
CA TYR A 167 9.36 -19.22 2.94
C TYR A 167 9.97 -19.89 1.70
N VAL A 168 11.11 -20.56 1.86
CA VAL A 168 11.76 -21.35 0.80
C VAL A 168 11.52 -22.82 1.13
N THR A 169 10.76 -23.50 0.27
CA THR A 169 10.54 -24.96 0.30
C THR A 169 11.08 -25.61 -0.95
#